data_AF-A0A9E7CZK3-F1
#
_entry.id   AF-A0A9E7CZK3-F1
#
_cell.length_a   1.000
_cell.length_b   1.000
_cell.length_c   1.000
_cell.angle_alpha   90.00
_cell.angle_beta   90.00
_cell.angle_gamma   90.00
#
_symmetry.space_group_name_H-M   'P 1'
#
loop_
_entity.id
_entity.type
_entity.pdbx_description
1 polymer ?
#
loop_
_entity_poly.entity_id
_entity_poly.type
_entity_poly.pdbx_seq_one_letter_code
_entity_poly.pdbx_strand_id
1 'polypeptide(L)'
;MSRTELREEWESRLTEFESSGQTATVWCAVHGINIHRFRYWSSKLRGNRRKPSNGEVRWLSVEMESVIKPSSNEALTVQVGQARIEVSEGFNTKLFIQVVQALADAHP
;
A
#
# COMPACT_ATOMS: atom_id res chain seq x y z
N MET A 1 32.79 17.11 4.93
CA MET A 1 31.89 17.07 3.76
C MET A 1 30.54 17.63 4.15
N SER A 2 30.06 18.63 3.41
CA SER A 2 28.72 19.18 3.58
C SER A 2 27.65 18.18 3.12
N ARG A 3 26.40 18.37 3.57
CA ARG A 3 25.28 17.51 3.17
C ARG A 3 25.03 17.54 1.65
N THR A 4 25.43 18.63 1.01
CA THR A 4 25.31 18.88 -0.44
C THR A 4 26.37 18.10 -1.21
N GLU A 5 27.65 18.21 -0.80
CA GLU A 5 28.77 17.45 -1.40
C GLU A 5 28.52 15.94 -1.36
N LEU A 6 28.05 15.44 -0.21
CA LEU A 6 27.75 14.01 -0.07
C LEU A 6 26.64 13.60 -1.04
N ARG A 7 25.65 14.46 -1.26
CA ARG A 7 24.55 14.16 -2.18
C ARG A 7 25.02 14.10 -3.62
N GLU A 8 25.82 15.06 -4.07
CA GLU A 8 26.39 15.10 -5.42
C GLU A 8 27.26 13.87 -5.70
N GLU A 9 28.07 13.47 -4.73
CA GLU A 9 28.90 12.27 -4.81
C GLU A 9 28.06 10.99 -5.01
N TRP A 10 26.92 10.88 -4.31
CA TRP A 10 26.01 9.75 -4.47
C TRP A 10 25.17 9.81 -5.74
N GLU A 11 24.87 10.99 -6.26
CA GLU A 11 24.21 11.16 -7.56
C GLU A 11 25.14 10.71 -8.70
N SER A 12 26.43 11.11 -8.66
CA SER A 12 27.45 10.68 -9.63
C SER A 12 27.63 9.15 -9.64
N ARG A 13 27.74 8.53 -8.46
CA ARG A 13 27.81 7.07 -8.30
C ARG A 13 26.59 6.36 -8.88
N LEU A 14 25.40 6.95 -8.74
CA LEU A 14 24.18 6.34 -9.25
C LEU A 14 24.11 6.40 -10.78
N THR A 15 24.58 7.48 -11.39
CA THR A 15 24.72 7.58 -12.86
C THR A 15 25.74 6.60 -13.42
N GLU A 16 26.86 6.39 -12.74
CA GLU A 16 27.87 5.39 -13.12
C GLU A 16 27.33 3.96 -12.96
N PHE A 17 26.56 3.71 -11.89
CA PHE A 17 25.86 2.43 -11.73
C PHE A 17 24.85 2.19 -12.86
N GLU A 18 24.04 3.18 -13.22
CA GLU A 18 23.04 3.07 -14.30
C GLU A 18 23.69 2.83 -15.66
N SER A 19 24.83 3.46 -15.96
CA SER A 19 25.57 3.24 -17.21
C SER A 19 26.29 1.89 -17.23
N SER A 20 26.67 1.35 -16.07
CA SER A 20 27.39 0.07 -16.00
C SER A 20 26.56 -1.14 -16.42
N GLY A 21 25.23 -1.07 -16.33
CA GLY A 21 24.33 -2.21 -16.56
C GLY A 21 24.52 -3.39 -15.60
N GLN A 22 25.36 -3.23 -14.56
CA GLN A 22 25.66 -4.26 -13.59
C GLN A 22 24.56 -4.37 -12.53
N THR A 23 24.51 -5.51 -11.83
CA THR A 23 23.69 -5.62 -10.62
C THR A 23 24.32 -4.82 -9.48
N ALA A 24 23.49 -4.28 -8.57
CA ALA A 24 23.97 -3.46 -7.45
C ALA A 24 25.02 -4.17 -6.59
N THR A 25 24.89 -5.48 -6.42
CA THR A 25 25.86 -6.30 -5.67
C THR A 25 27.23 -6.33 -6.34
N VAL A 26 27.26 -6.56 -7.66
CA VAL A 26 28.51 -6.61 -8.44
C VAL A 26 29.17 -5.24 -8.48
N TRP A 27 28.38 -4.20 -8.78
CA TRP A 27 28.90 -2.83 -8.84
C TRP A 27 29.46 -2.36 -7.49
N CYS A 28 28.75 -2.63 -6.39
CA CYS A 28 29.23 -2.32 -5.04
C CYS A 28 30.51 -3.06 -4.68
N ALA A 29 30.65 -4.34 -5.08
CA ALA A 29 31.85 -5.12 -4.83
C ALA A 29 33.07 -4.55 -5.57
N VAL A 30 32.90 -4.16 -6.85
CA VAL A 30 33.96 -3.55 -7.67
C VAL A 30 34.41 -2.19 -7.10
N HIS A 31 33.46 -1.38 -6.62
CA HIS A 31 33.74 -0.02 -6.14
C HIS A 31 34.03 0.04 -4.62
N GLY A 32 34.08 -1.11 -3.93
CA GLY A 32 34.32 -1.17 -2.48
C GLY A 32 33.23 -0.50 -1.64
N ILE A 33 32.01 -0.40 -2.16
CA ILE A 33 30.90 0.29 -1.52
C ILE A 33 30.05 -0.71 -0.73
N ASN A 34 29.65 -0.33 0.49
CA ASN A 34 28.71 -1.14 1.27
C ASN A 34 27.32 -1.16 0.59
N ILE A 35 26.80 -2.36 0.33
CA ILE A 35 25.53 -2.56 -0.37
C ILE A 35 24.32 -1.95 0.35
N HIS A 36 24.30 -1.94 1.69
CA HIS A 36 23.21 -1.31 2.45
C HIS A 36 23.25 0.21 2.32
N ARG A 37 24.45 0.80 2.38
CA ARG A 37 24.65 2.24 2.16
C ARG A 37 24.25 2.63 0.74
N PHE A 38 24.62 1.83 -0.26
CA PHE A 38 24.20 2.02 -1.64
C PHE A 38 22.67 1.97 -1.80
N ARG A 39 22.01 0.95 -1.24
CA ARG A 39 20.54 0.83 -1.27
C ARG A 39 19.85 2.01 -0.60
N TYR A 40 20.36 2.45 0.55
CA TYR A 40 19.86 3.62 1.26
C TYR A 40 19.93 4.87 0.37
N TRP A 41 21.09 5.16 -0.21
CA TRP A 41 21.27 6.34 -1.06
C TRP A 41 20.50 6.26 -2.38
N SER A 42 20.46 5.09 -3.02
CA SER A 42 19.65 4.85 -4.21
C SER A 42 18.16 5.10 -3.93
N SER A 43 17.62 4.55 -2.83
CA SER A 43 16.23 4.80 -2.42
C SER A 43 15.99 6.26 -2.05
N LYS A 44 16.92 6.90 -1.34
CA LYS A 44 16.80 8.29 -0.91
C LYS A 44 16.80 9.26 -2.09
N LEU A 45 17.68 9.06 -3.07
CA LEU A 45 17.80 9.91 -4.25
C LEU A 45 16.66 9.68 -5.26
N ARG A 46 16.26 8.42 -5.47
CA ARG A 46 15.10 8.09 -6.32
C ARG A 46 13.78 8.52 -5.66
N GLY A 47 13.67 8.37 -4.35
CA GLY A 47 12.56 8.87 -3.54
C GLY A 47 12.49 10.40 -3.52
N ASN A 48 13.62 11.11 -3.66
CA ASN A 48 13.57 12.57 -3.79
C ASN A 48 13.18 13.04 -5.20
N ARG A 49 13.36 12.22 -6.24
CA ARG A 49 12.78 12.44 -7.59
C ARG A 49 11.27 12.17 -7.63
N ARG A 50 10.79 11.29 -6.75
CA ARG A 50 9.37 11.08 -6.47
C ARG A 50 9.01 11.80 -5.16
N LYS A 51 8.95 13.13 -5.15
CA LYS A 51 8.04 13.76 -4.18
C LYS A 51 6.62 13.48 -4.67
N PRO A 52 5.85 12.51 -4.13
CA PRO A 52 4.43 12.77 -4.03
C PRO A 52 4.31 13.95 -3.07
N SER A 53 3.61 14.99 -3.51
CA SER A 53 2.98 15.90 -2.57
C SER A 53 2.27 15.05 -1.52
N ASN A 54 2.68 15.17 -0.27
CA ASN A 54 1.91 14.74 0.90
C ASN A 54 1.39 13.29 0.89
N GLY A 55 2.19 12.34 1.40
CA GLY A 55 1.65 11.18 2.14
C GLY A 55 0.57 10.30 1.52
N GLU A 56 0.37 10.27 0.20
CA GLU A 56 -0.60 9.37 -0.40
C GLU A 56 0.00 7.96 -0.51
N VAL A 57 -0.35 7.12 0.46
CA VAL A 57 -0.26 5.66 0.34
C VAL A 57 -1.13 5.28 -0.85
N ARG A 58 -0.50 5.07 -2.01
CA ARG A 58 -1.18 4.62 -3.22
C ARG A 58 -1.45 3.13 -3.08
N TRP A 59 -2.57 2.79 -2.47
CA TRP A 59 -3.11 1.42 -2.46
C TRP A 59 -3.32 0.99 -3.91
N LEU A 60 -2.51 0.02 -4.36
CA LEU A 60 -2.74 -0.65 -5.63
C LEU A 60 -3.93 -1.58 -5.43
N SER A 61 -5.04 -1.29 -6.10
CA SER A 61 -6.19 -2.19 -6.13
C SER A 61 -5.77 -3.45 -6.88
N VAL A 62 -5.77 -4.57 -6.18
CA VAL A 62 -5.68 -5.89 -6.80
C VAL A 62 -7.09 -6.25 -7.21
N GLU A 63 -7.36 -6.28 -8.51
CA GLU A 63 -8.53 -6.97 -9.03
C GLU A 63 -8.32 -8.45 -8.73
N MET A 64 -8.93 -8.89 -7.63
CA MET A 64 -9.08 -10.30 -7.35
C MET A 64 -10.03 -10.79 -8.43
N GLU A 65 -9.49 -11.52 -9.43
CA GLU A 65 -10.30 -12.26 -10.40
C GLU A 65 -11.39 -12.95 -9.59
N SER A 66 -12.62 -12.47 -9.75
CA SER A 66 -13.76 -13.04 -9.06
C SER A 66 -13.82 -14.47 -9.57
N VAL A 67 -13.28 -15.41 -8.79
CA VAL A 67 -13.63 -16.82 -8.91
C VAL A 67 -15.13 -16.77 -8.90
N ILE A 68 -15.70 -17.04 -10.07
CA ILE A 68 -17.12 -17.01 -10.35
C ILE A 68 -17.76 -17.82 -9.24
N LYS A 69 -18.25 -17.14 -8.20
CA LYS A 69 -19.15 -17.77 -7.25
C LYS A 69 -20.43 -17.90 -8.05
N PRO A 70 -20.92 -19.13 -8.27
CA PRO A 70 -22.18 -19.30 -8.95
C PRO A 70 -23.22 -18.46 -8.22
N SER A 71 -24.03 -17.79 -9.00
CA SER A 71 -25.23 -17.07 -8.60
C SER A 71 -26.11 -17.93 -7.70
N SER A 72 -25.91 -17.84 -6.39
CA SER A 72 -26.88 -18.19 -5.35
C SER A 72 -26.26 -17.83 -4.01
N ASN A 73 -26.64 -16.69 -3.45
CA ASN A 73 -26.74 -16.54 -2.00
C ASN A 73 -27.67 -15.35 -1.78
N GLU A 74 -28.92 -15.67 -1.43
CA GLU A 74 -30.04 -14.78 -1.15
C GLU A 74 -29.75 -13.96 0.11
N ALA A 75 -28.74 -13.08 0.05
CA ALA A 75 -28.44 -12.17 1.13
C ALA A 75 -29.28 -10.91 0.98
N LEU A 76 -30.11 -10.62 1.98
CA LEU A 76 -30.85 -9.38 2.08
C LEU A 76 -29.92 -8.29 2.62
N THR A 77 -29.81 -7.16 1.91
CA THR A 77 -29.15 -5.97 2.46
C THR A 77 -30.17 -5.09 3.19
N VAL A 78 -29.93 -4.79 4.46
CA VAL A 78 -30.72 -3.88 5.29
C VAL A 78 -29.91 -2.61 5.59
N GLN A 79 -30.52 -1.45 5.46
CA GLN A 79 -29.90 -0.15 5.75
C GLN A 79 -30.63 0.56 6.88
N VAL A 80 -29.88 1.00 7.89
CA VAL A 80 -30.38 1.76 9.05
C VAL A 80 -29.49 3.00 9.23
N GLY A 81 -30.00 4.17 8.86
CA GLY A 81 -29.18 5.39 8.81
C GLY A 81 -27.97 5.23 7.89
N GLN A 82 -26.77 5.39 8.45
CA GLN A 82 -25.49 5.20 7.74
C GLN A 82 -24.97 3.75 7.81
N ALA A 83 -25.60 2.88 8.59
CA ALA A 83 -25.21 1.48 8.72
C ALA A 83 -25.83 0.62 7.62
N ARG A 84 -25.02 -0.26 7.03
CA ARG A 84 -25.44 -1.25 6.02
C ARG A 84 -25.11 -2.65 6.54
N ILE A 85 -26.11 -3.52 6.58
CA ILE A 85 -26.01 -4.88 7.10
C ILE A 85 -26.39 -5.87 5.99
N GLU A 86 -25.57 -6.88 5.78
CA GLU A 86 -25.86 -7.99 4.88
C GLU A 86 -26.32 -9.20 5.70
N VAL A 87 -27.48 -9.75 5.35
CA VAL A 87 -28.17 -10.81 6.09
C VAL A 87 -28.35 -12.01 5.18
N SER A 88 -27.68 -13.11 5.49
CA SER A 88 -27.84 -14.39 4.78
C SER A 88 -28.78 -15.33 5.52
N GLU A 89 -29.32 -16.35 4.84
CA GLU A 89 -30.15 -17.38 5.46
C GLU A 89 -29.47 -18.07 6.65
N GLY A 90 -30.25 -18.48 7.65
CA GLY A 90 -29.75 -19.13 8.87
C GLY A 90 -29.18 -18.16 9.94
N PHE A 91 -29.31 -16.85 9.73
CA PHE A 91 -28.93 -15.85 10.73
C PHE A 91 -29.77 -15.95 12.01
N ASN A 92 -29.23 -15.47 13.12
CA ASN A 92 -29.95 -15.39 14.38
C ASN A 92 -30.90 -14.17 14.39
N THR A 93 -32.21 -14.42 14.29
CA THR A 93 -33.23 -13.37 14.26
C THR A 93 -33.23 -12.49 15.52
N LYS A 94 -33.04 -13.08 16.72
CA LYS A 94 -33.05 -12.31 17.98
C LYS A 94 -31.87 -11.35 18.04
N LEU A 95 -30.68 -11.81 17.64
CA LEU A 95 -29.49 -10.97 17.59
C LEU A 95 -29.65 -9.87 16.54
N PHE A 96 -30.19 -10.19 15.37
CA PHE A 96 -30.41 -9.21 14.31
C PHE A 96 -31.35 -8.08 14.74
N ILE A 97 -32.45 -8.40 15.44
CA ILE A 97 -33.36 -7.38 15.98
C ILE A 97 -32.63 -6.45 16.97
N GLN A 98 -31.83 -7.01 17.88
CA GLN A 98 -31.07 -6.21 18.86
C GLN A 98 -30.09 -5.25 18.18
N VAL A 99 -29.41 -5.71 17.14
CA VAL A 99 -28.48 -4.88 16.35
C VAL A 99 -29.23 -3.76 15.64
N VAL A 100 -30.35 -4.06 14.97
CA VAL A 100 -31.14 -3.06 14.26
C VAL A 100 -31.70 -2.00 15.23
N GLN A 101 -32.17 -2.41 16.41
CA GLN A 101 -32.66 -1.49 17.45
C GLN A 101 -31.54 -0.57 17.96
N ALA A 102 -30.38 -1.12 18.30
CA ALA A 102 -29.24 -0.32 18.75
C ALA A 102 -28.80 0.72 17.71
N LEU A 103 -28.86 0.37 16.42
CA LEU A 103 -28.54 1.30 15.32
C LEU A 103 -29.62 2.35 15.09
N ALA A 104 -30.90 2.02 15.32
CA ALA A 104 -31.99 2.98 15.25
C ALA A 104 -31.91 4.00 16.41
N ASP A 105 -31.63 3.53 17.62
CA ASP A 105 -31.53 4.39 18.81
C ASP A 105 -30.27 5.28 18.82
N ALA A 106 -29.22 4.88 18.10
CA ALA A 106 -27.99 5.66 17.96
C ALA A 106 -28.10 6.85 16.99
N HIS A 107 -29.22 6.98 16.26
CA HIS A 107 -29.48 8.04 15.30
C HIS A 107 -30.80 8.77 15.61
N PRO A 108 -30.78 9.90 16.35
CA PRO A 108 -31.93 10.80 16.46
C PRO A 108 -32.20 11.59 15.17
#